data_AF-A0A943CIU7-F1
#
_entry.id   AF-A0A943CIU7-F1
#
_cell.length_a   1.000
_cell.length_b   1.000
_cell.length_c   1.000
_cell.angle_alpha   90.00
_cell.angle_beta   90.00
_cell.angle_gamma   90.00
#
_symmetry.space_group_name_H-M   'P 1'
#
loop_
_entity.id
_entity.type
_entity.pdbx_description
1 polymer ?
#
loop_
_entity_poly.entity_id
_entity_poly.type
_entity_poly.pdbx_seq_one_letter_code
_entity_poly.pdbx_strand_id
1 'polypeptide(L)'
;MKWVNDDYSHNLRIYEKRDARKAIIIYCLILGSAFFQGWLYTTNLNVYVLNLSQIGIPLLITILFLYFFHNSRENISSIGIHAKNLKKSIISGIAGGVLLLAIQILLYIIQGKSISFTINQLFLNWVIYIVAGFEEEVLFRGYIQTRMSGLINSQLVISIINSLLFLLIHYPVRWVVSGMITIHVLSFTYIICLIVLHFFCDAVYKRTNCLWGSVVLHIIYNAVGAMIIIQ
;
A
#
# COMPACT_ATOMS: atom_id res chain seq x y z
N MET A 1 -14.32 17.39 -17.46
CA MET A 1 -14.10 17.24 -15.99
C MET A 1 -12.60 17.16 -15.74
N LYS A 2 -12.06 17.92 -14.77
CA LYS A 2 -10.69 17.72 -14.31
C LYS A 2 -10.53 16.30 -13.71
N TRP A 3 -9.43 15.64 -14.03
CA TRP A 3 -9.13 14.27 -13.54
C TRP A 3 -8.79 14.25 -12.05
N VAL A 4 -7.99 15.22 -11.60
CA VAL A 4 -7.57 15.39 -10.21
C VAL A 4 -8.57 16.27 -9.46
N ASN A 5 -8.87 15.92 -8.21
CA ASN A 5 -9.72 16.70 -7.34
C ASN A 5 -9.05 18.05 -6.97
N ASP A 6 -9.83 19.14 -6.96
CA ASP A 6 -9.30 20.47 -6.67
C ASP A 6 -8.85 20.61 -5.21
N ASP A 7 -9.56 20.01 -4.24
CA ASP A 7 -9.14 20.00 -2.82
C ASP A 7 -7.81 19.25 -2.66
N TYR A 8 -7.65 18.09 -3.33
CA TYR A 8 -6.39 17.35 -3.33
C TYR A 8 -5.25 18.25 -3.81
N SER A 9 -5.42 18.88 -4.97
CA SER A 9 -4.39 19.75 -5.56
C SER A 9 -4.07 20.97 -4.69
N HIS A 10 -5.07 21.54 -4.02
CA HIS A 10 -4.90 22.66 -3.10
C HIS A 10 -4.14 22.24 -1.84
N ASN A 11 -4.51 21.12 -1.23
CA ASN A 11 -3.90 20.59 -0.01
C ASN A 11 -2.41 20.31 -0.20
N LEU A 12 -1.96 19.94 -1.40
CA LEU A 12 -0.53 19.66 -1.64
C LEU A 12 0.37 20.90 -1.67
N ARG A 13 -0.20 22.09 -1.85
CA ARG A 13 0.59 23.34 -1.94
C ARG A 13 1.07 23.85 -0.58
N ILE A 14 0.56 23.28 0.51
CA ILE A 14 0.86 23.71 1.87
C ILE A 14 2.14 23.06 2.42
N TYR A 15 2.61 21.97 1.81
CA TYR A 15 3.73 21.20 2.33
C TYR A 15 5.07 21.81 1.93
N GLU A 16 6.02 21.74 2.86
CA GLU A 16 7.36 22.29 2.70
C GLU A 16 8.41 21.18 2.75
N LYS A 17 9.68 21.53 2.48
CA LYS A 17 10.81 20.58 2.53
C LYS A 17 10.92 19.83 3.87
N ARG A 18 10.46 20.42 4.98
CA ARG A 18 10.44 19.75 6.29
C ARG A 18 9.46 18.59 6.33
N ASP A 19 8.30 18.69 5.67
CA ASP A 19 7.28 17.65 5.70
C ASP A 19 7.70 16.45 4.86
N ALA A 20 8.35 16.72 3.72
CA ALA A 20 8.95 15.66 2.92
C ALA A 20 10.07 14.92 3.68
N ARG A 21 10.89 15.62 4.47
CA ARG A 21 11.89 14.97 5.34
C ARG A 21 11.23 14.04 6.37
N LYS A 22 10.12 14.46 6.98
CA LYS A 22 9.33 13.62 7.88
C LYS A 22 8.82 12.36 7.15
N ALA A 23 8.28 12.51 5.95
CA ALA A 23 7.83 11.39 5.13
C ALA A 23 8.96 10.39 4.82
N ILE A 24 10.17 10.88 4.52
CA ILE A 24 11.34 10.03 4.31
C ILE A 24 11.72 9.26 5.58
N ILE A 25 11.67 9.91 6.76
CA ILE A 25 11.92 9.22 8.05
C ILE A 25 10.89 8.11 8.28
N ILE A 26 9.61 8.39 8.07
CA ILE A 26 8.53 7.39 8.18
C ILE A 26 8.78 6.24 7.20
N TYR A 27 9.14 6.54 5.96
CA TYR A 27 9.50 5.52 4.97
C TYR A 27 10.66 4.62 5.44
N CYS A 28 11.73 5.20 5.98
CA CYS A 28 12.86 4.44 6.51
C CYS A 28 12.45 3.52 7.67
N LEU A 29 11.52 3.94 8.52
CA LEU A 29 10.97 3.10 9.60
C LEU A 29 10.18 1.91 9.05
N ILE A 30 9.36 2.11 8.01
CA ILE A 30 8.63 1.03 7.33
C ILE A 30 9.62 0.05 6.67
N LEU A 31 10.64 0.56 5.98
CA LEU A 31 11.64 -0.28 5.34
C LEU A 31 12.42 -1.10 6.38
N GLY A 32 12.81 -0.47 7.51
CA GLY A 32 13.47 -1.14 8.62
C GLY A 32 12.59 -2.22 9.28
N SER A 33 11.29 -1.97 9.42
CA SER A 33 10.36 -2.97 9.95
C SER A 33 10.21 -4.18 9.03
N ALA A 34 10.26 -3.99 7.70
CA ALA A 34 10.27 -5.07 6.73
C ALA A 34 11.54 -5.95 6.84
N PHE A 35 12.71 -5.35 7.09
CA PHE A 35 13.93 -6.12 7.41
C PHE A 35 13.78 -6.91 8.70
N PHE A 36 13.22 -6.29 9.75
CA PHE A 36 12.98 -6.95 11.02
C PHE A 36 11.98 -8.12 10.88
N GLN A 37 10.89 -7.95 10.12
CA GLN A 37 9.95 -9.02 9.80
C GLN A 37 10.65 -10.15 9.03
N GLY A 38 11.53 -9.82 8.08
CA GLY A 38 12.38 -10.80 7.39
C GLY A 38 13.25 -11.61 8.34
N TRP A 39 13.86 -10.95 9.33
CA TRP A 39 14.67 -11.61 10.36
C TRP A 39 13.83 -12.52 11.25
N LEU A 40 12.61 -12.13 11.64
CA LEU A 40 11.72 -13.01 12.40
C LEU A 40 11.45 -14.33 11.65
N TYR A 41 11.29 -14.29 10.33
CA TYR A 41 11.10 -15.50 9.51
C TYR A 41 12.32 -16.43 9.44
N THR A 42 13.52 -15.99 9.85
CA THR A 42 14.71 -16.86 9.91
C THR A 42 14.92 -17.48 11.28
N THR A 43 14.07 -17.15 12.27
CA THR A 43 14.12 -17.72 13.61
C THR A 43 13.32 -19.04 13.71
N ASN A 44 13.47 -19.75 14.82
CA ASN A 44 12.71 -20.97 15.12
C ASN A 44 11.32 -20.69 15.74
N LEU A 45 10.76 -19.48 15.55
CA LEU A 45 9.42 -19.14 16.02
C LEU A 45 8.37 -19.98 15.29
N ASN A 46 7.27 -20.32 15.98
CA ASN A 46 6.20 -21.09 15.34
C ASN A 46 5.45 -20.24 14.29
N VAL A 47 4.84 -20.93 13.32
CA VAL A 47 4.09 -20.29 12.22
C VAL A 47 2.97 -19.37 12.72
N TYR A 48 2.34 -19.70 13.85
CA TYR A 48 1.29 -18.89 14.43
C TYR A 48 1.81 -17.50 14.88
N VAL A 49 2.94 -17.45 15.58
CA VAL A 49 3.59 -16.20 16.00
C VAL A 49 4.06 -15.39 14.79
N LEU A 50 4.59 -16.05 13.77
CA LEU A 50 4.99 -15.40 12.51
C LEU A 50 3.80 -14.79 11.76
N ASN A 51 2.63 -15.44 11.77
CA ASN A 51 1.42 -14.86 11.20
C ASN A 51 0.88 -13.69 12.05
N LEU A 52 0.98 -13.79 13.38
CA LEU A 52 0.63 -12.66 14.25
C LEU A 52 1.57 -11.47 14.05
N SER A 53 2.85 -11.67 13.75
CA SER A 53 3.77 -10.57 13.50
C SER A 53 3.41 -9.77 12.24
N GLN A 54 2.81 -10.41 11.23
CA GLN A 54 2.26 -9.74 10.05
C GLN A 54 1.10 -8.79 10.37
N ILE A 55 0.50 -8.90 11.56
CA ILE A 55 -0.51 -7.97 12.07
C ILE A 55 0.14 -6.99 13.05
N GLY A 56 0.91 -7.52 14.00
CA GLY A 56 1.49 -6.75 15.10
C GLY A 56 2.47 -5.68 14.63
N ILE A 57 3.32 -5.98 13.63
CA ILE A 57 4.30 -5.01 13.12
C ILE A 57 3.60 -3.84 12.39
N PRO A 58 2.71 -4.06 11.40
CA PRO A 58 2.00 -2.94 10.77
C PRO A 58 1.16 -2.11 11.75
N LEU A 59 0.50 -2.75 12.74
CA LEU A 59 -0.22 -2.01 13.78
C LEU A 59 0.72 -1.15 14.63
N LEU A 60 1.88 -1.68 15.03
CA LEU A 60 2.88 -0.93 15.78
C LEU A 60 3.38 0.27 14.97
N ILE A 61 3.70 0.08 13.69
CA ILE A 61 4.12 1.17 12.79
C ILE A 61 3.01 2.21 12.65
N THR A 62 1.76 1.79 12.48
CA THR A 62 0.60 2.69 12.43
C THR A 62 0.45 3.49 13.72
N ILE A 63 0.58 2.87 14.89
CA ILE A 63 0.50 3.55 16.19
C ILE A 63 1.63 4.56 16.35
N LEU A 64 2.87 4.18 16.03
CA LEU A 64 4.02 5.08 16.08
C LEU A 64 3.85 6.26 15.12
N PHE A 65 3.35 6.00 13.91
CA PHE A 65 2.97 7.03 12.95
C PHE A 65 1.91 7.97 13.52
N LEU A 66 0.81 7.45 14.08
CA LEU A 66 -0.28 8.25 14.64
C LEU A 66 0.20 9.10 15.83
N TYR A 67 1.07 8.57 16.68
CA TYR A 67 1.72 9.31 17.77
C TYR A 67 2.56 10.47 17.23
N PHE A 68 3.41 10.19 16.25
CA PHE A 68 4.22 11.21 15.58
C PHE A 68 3.36 12.28 14.86
N PHE A 69 2.29 11.84 14.20
CA PHE A 69 1.34 12.67 13.48
C PHE A 69 0.59 13.61 14.44
N HIS A 70 0.15 13.08 15.58
CA HIS A 70 -0.48 13.85 16.65
C HIS A 70 0.47 14.90 17.24
N ASN A 71 1.72 14.52 17.54
CA ASN A 71 2.73 15.45 18.05
C ASN A 71 3.09 16.55 17.05
N SER A 72 3.03 16.24 15.75
CA SER A 72 3.20 17.20 14.66
C SER A 72 1.99 18.13 14.46
N ARG A 73 0.90 17.92 15.22
CA ARG A 73 -0.37 18.67 15.14
C ARG A 73 -0.97 18.66 13.74
N GLU A 74 -0.76 17.59 12.99
CA GLU A 74 -1.29 17.44 11.65
C GLU A 74 -2.76 17.01 11.71
N ASN A 75 -3.59 17.50 10.78
CA ASN A 75 -5.02 17.19 10.75
C ASN A 75 -5.25 15.85 10.03
N ILE A 76 -6.04 14.94 10.60
CA ILE A 76 -6.32 13.63 9.98
C ILE A 76 -6.95 13.74 8.58
N SER A 77 -7.64 14.83 8.28
CA SER A 77 -8.17 15.11 6.95
C SER A 77 -7.06 15.32 5.90
N SER A 78 -5.85 15.73 6.32
CA SER A 78 -4.68 15.95 5.44
C SER A 78 -4.07 14.65 4.90
N ILE A 79 -4.45 13.50 5.44
CA ILE A 79 -4.12 12.16 4.91
C ILE A 79 -5.33 11.50 4.25
N GLY A 80 -6.42 12.25 4.02
CA GLY A 80 -7.59 11.78 3.28
C GLY A 80 -8.61 10.98 4.09
N ILE A 81 -8.45 10.91 5.42
CA ILE A 81 -9.42 10.26 6.31
C ILE A 81 -10.50 11.28 6.69
N HIS A 82 -11.59 11.27 5.92
CA HIS A 82 -12.79 12.08 6.19
C HIS A 82 -13.99 11.57 5.37
N ALA A 83 -15.19 12.06 5.69
CA ALA A 83 -16.42 11.69 5.00
C ALA A 83 -16.65 12.42 3.66
N LYS A 84 -15.95 13.53 3.38
CA LYS A 84 -16.08 14.26 2.10
C LYS A 84 -15.70 13.32 0.94
N ASN A 85 -16.56 13.26 -0.08
CA ASN A 85 -16.45 12.35 -1.24
C ASN A 85 -16.42 10.84 -0.91
N LEU A 86 -16.78 10.41 0.31
CA LEU A 86 -16.69 9.01 0.73
C LEU A 86 -17.38 8.05 -0.24
N LYS A 87 -18.65 8.30 -0.58
CA LYS A 87 -19.41 7.46 -1.54
C LYS A 87 -18.70 7.33 -2.88
N LYS A 88 -18.21 8.45 -3.44
CA LYS A 88 -17.49 8.46 -4.72
C LYS A 88 -16.17 7.68 -4.62
N SER A 89 -15.47 7.81 -3.50
CA SER A 89 -14.22 7.11 -3.22
C SER A 89 -14.44 5.60 -3.12
N ILE A 90 -15.40 5.15 -2.32
CA ILE A 90 -15.75 3.73 -2.18
C ILE A 90 -16.16 3.12 -3.54
N ILE A 91 -17.04 3.78 -4.30
CA ILE A 91 -17.44 3.28 -5.63
C ILE A 91 -16.24 3.16 -6.57
N SER A 92 -15.36 4.18 -6.58
CA SER A 92 -14.16 4.17 -7.43
C SER A 92 -13.18 3.08 -6.98
N GLY A 93 -13.06 2.84 -5.67
CA GLY A 93 -12.25 1.78 -5.08
C GLY A 93 -12.71 0.39 -5.46
N ILE A 94 -14.02 0.10 -5.30
CA ILE A 94 -14.62 -1.18 -5.71
C ILE A 94 -14.44 -1.41 -7.21
N ALA A 95 -14.79 -0.42 -8.04
CA ALA A 95 -14.64 -0.53 -9.49
C ALA A 95 -13.17 -0.74 -9.91
N GLY A 96 -12.24 -0.02 -9.29
CA GLY A 96 -10.81 -0.18 -9.53
C GLY A 96 -10.29 -1.55 -9.09
N GLY A 97 -10.74 -2.06 -7.95
CA GLY A 97 -10.32 -3.36 -7.41
C GLY A 97 -10.77 -4.51 -8.29
N VAL A 98 -12.05 -4.50 -8.70
CA VAL A 98 -12.60 -5.50 -9.64
C VAL A 98 -11.88 -5.45 -10.98
N LEU A 99 -11.65 -4.26 -11.54
CA LEU A 99 -10.93 -4.10 -12.81
C LEU A 99 -9.48 -4.62 -12.70
N LEU A 100 -8.79 -4.31 -11.61
CA LEU A 100 -7.41 -4.74 -11.41
C LEU A 100 -7.30 -6.26 -11.24
N LEU A 101 -8.23 -6.88 -10.51
CA LEU A 101 -8.31 -8.34 -10.41
C LEU A 101 -8.57 -8.98 -11.77
N ALA A 102 -9.46 -8.42 -12.58
CA ALA A 102 -9.71 -8.91 -13.94
C ALA A 102 -8.45 -8.85 -14.82
N ILE A 103 -7.69 -7.76 -14.73
CA ILE A 103 -6.39 -7.61 -15.43
C ILE A 103 -5.40 -8.67 -14.95
N GLN A 104 -5.28 -8.88 -13.63
CA GLN A 104 -4.38 -9.89 -13.06
C GLN A 104 -4.73 -11.30 -13.55
N ILE A 105 -6.02 -11.67 -13.51
CA ILE A 105 -6.52 -12.95 -14.03
C ILE A 105 -6.16 -13.11 -15.51
N LEU A 106 -6.43 -12.09 -16.32
CA LEU A 106 -6.12 -12.11 -17.76
C LEU A 106 -4.62 -12.31 -18.03
N LEU A 107 -3.75 -11.65 -17.25
CA LEU A 107 -2.30 -11.81 -17.37
C LEU A 107 -1.87 -13.25 -17.09
N TYR A 108 -2.45 -13.91 -16.08
CA TYR A 108 -2.17 -15.32 -15.82
C TYR A 108 -2.67 -16.25 -16.94
N ILE A 109 -3.87 -16.00 -17.48
CA ILE A 109 -4.39 -16.78 -18.63
C ILE A 109 -3.47 -16.65 -19.85
N ILE A 110 -3.00 -15.43 -20.16
CA ILE A 110 -2.07 -15.18 -21.28
C ILE A 110 -0.74 -15.92 -21.08
N GLN A 111 -0.32 -16.11 -19.83
CA GLN A 111 0.87 -16.92 -19.48
C GLN A 111 0.63 -18.43 -19.56
N GLY A 112 -0.55 -18.87 -20.02
CA GLY A 112 -0.93 -20.28 -20.09
C GLY A 112 -1.21 -20.91 -18.74
N LYS A 113 -1.44 -20.12 -17.69
CA LYS A 113 -1.76 -20.62 -16.36
C LYS A 113 -3.24 -20.99 -16.27
N SER A 114 -3.50 -22.10 -15.58
CA SER A 114 -4.86 -22.48 -15.21
C SER A 114 -5.27 -21.78 -13.92
N ILE A 115 -6.53 -21.33 -13.87
CA ILE A 115 -7.07 -20.53 -12.77
C ILE A 115 -8.20 -21.31 -12.11
N SER A 116 -8.11 -21.44 -10.79
CA SER A 116 -9.20 -21.91 -9.94
C SER A 116 -9.40 -20.97 -8.76
N PHE A 117 -10.53 -21.08 -8.08
CA PHE A 117 -10.86 -20.23 -6.94
C PHE A 117 -11.05 -21.07 -5.69
N THR A 118 -10.54 -20.59 -4.56
CA THR A 118 -10.75 -21.19 -3.24
C THR A 118 -11.29 -20.17 -2.25
N ILE A 119 -12.18 -20.63 -1.37
CA ILE A 119 -12.71 -19.83 -0.26
C ILE A 119 -12.04 -20.24 1.06
N ASN A 120 -11.13 -21.23 1.04
CA ASN A 120 -10.50 -21.77 2.25
C ASN A 120 -9.37 -20.87 2.80
N GLN A 121 -9.70 -19.61 3.06
CA GLN A 121 -8.82 -18.67 3.74
C GLN A 121 -9.16 -18.62 5.22
N LEU A 122 -8.13 -18.80 6.05
CA LEU A 122 -8.23 -18.62 7.49
C LEU A 122 -8.64 -17.18 7.80
N PHE A 123 -9.48 -16.99 8.83
CA PHE A 123 -9.88 -15.68 9.33
C PHE A 123 -8.67 -14.75 9.56
N LEU A 124 -7.54 -15.31 10.00
CA LEU A 124 -6.30 -14.55 10.23
C LEU A 124 -5.76 -13.88 8.96
N ASN A 125 -5.89 -14.50 7.79
CA ASN A 125 -5.42 -13.92 6.52
C ASN A 125 -6.23 -12.67 6.16
N TRP A 126 -7.55 -12.70 6.39
CA TRP A 126 -8.39 -11.52 6.20
C TRP A 126 -7.97 -10.36 7.09
N VAL A 127 -7.66 -10.63 8.36
CA VAL A 127 -7.16 -9.61 9.29
C VAL A 127 -5.83 -9.04 8.78
N ILE A 128 -4.90 -9.89 8.33
CA ILE A 128 -3.63 -9.45 7.74
C ILE A 128 -3.88 -8.52 6.54
N TYR A 129 -4.74 -8.90 5.59
CA TYR A 129 -5.01 -8.09 4.40
C TYR A 129 -5.68 -6.75 4.71
N ILE A 130 -6.60 -6.72 5.68
CA ILE A 130 -7.26 -5.48 6.12
C ILE A 130 -6.25 -4.54 6.79
N VAL A 131 -5.45 -5.07 7.71
CA VAL A 131 -4.47 -4.29 8.46
C VAL A 131 -3.38 -3.75 7.54
N ALA A 132 -2.79 -4.61 6.69
CA ALA A 132 -1.76 -4.19 5.74
C ALA A 132 -2.32 -3.21 4.70
N GLY A 133 -3.48 -3.52 4.09
CA GLY A 133 -4.10 -2.62 3.12
C GLY A 133 -4.45 -1.26 3.70
N PHE A 134 -4.88 -1.18 4.97
CA PHE A 134 -5.12 0.09 5.63
C PHE A 134 -3.81 0.84 5.94
N GLU A 135 -2.84 0.17 6.57
CA GLU A 135 -1.55 0.76 6.97
C GLU A 135 -0.79 1.31 5.76
N GLU A 136 -0.67 0.52 4.70
CA GLU A 136 0.05 0.91 3.50
C GLU A 136 -0.61 2.11 2.81
N GLU A 137 -1.95 2.17 2.74
CA GLU A 137 -2.65 3.30 2.14
C GLU A 137 -2.49 4.57 2.96
N VAL A 138 -2.61 4.47 4.29
CA VAL A 138 -2.40 5.61 5.19
C VAL A 138 -0.98 6.17 5.06
N LEU A 139 0.02 5.29 5.10
CA LEU A 139 1.42 5.71 5.09
C LEU A 139 1.88 6.16 3.71
N PHE A 140 1.63 5.37 2.65
CA PHE A 140 2.15 5.72 1.33
C PHE A 140 1.28 6.73 0.60
N ARG A 141 -0.05 6.54 0.57
CA ARG A 141 -0.95 7.39 -0.23
C ARG A 141 -1.34 8.62 0.57
N GLY A 142 -1.78 8.42 1.82
CA GLY A 142 -2.17 9.50 2.72
C GLY A 142 -1.00 10.41 3.09
N TYR A 143 0.11 9.86 3.58
CA TYR A 143 1.22 10.63 4.15
C TYR A 143 2.39 10.86 3.19
N ILE A 144 3.15 9.82 2.82
CA ILE A 144 4.40 9.94 2.06
C ILE A 144 4.17 10.65 0.74
N GLN A 145 3.22 10.20 -0.07
CA GLN A 145 2.94 10.80 -1.38
C GLN A 145 2.62 12.29 -1.29
N THR A 146 1.77 12.67 -0.34
CA THR A 146 1.30 14.05 -0.23
C THR A 146 2.40 14.96 0.27
N ARG A 147 3.17 14.55 1.29
CA ARG A 147 4.26 15.36 1.85
C ARG A 147 5.46 15.51 0.91
N MET A 148 5.65 14.57 -0.02
CA MET A 148 6.69 14.70 -1.05
C MET A 148 6.47 15.89 -2.00
N SER A 149 5.26 16.49 -2.04
CA SER A 149 5.03 17.75 -2.78
C SER A 149 5.84 18.93 -2.23
N GLY A 150 6.29 18.86 -0.97
CA GLY A 150 7.19 19.85 -0.39
C GLY A 150 8.62 19.84 -0.98
N LEU A 151 8.98 18.81 -1.75
CA LEU A 151 10.26 18.72 -2.48
C LEU A 151 10.08 18.68 -4.00
N ILE A 152 8.96 18.16 -4.50
CA ILE A 152 8.75 17.86 -5.91
C ILE A 152 7.47 18.53 -6.41
N ASN A 153 7.58 19.35 -7.44
CA ASN A 153 6.40 20.08 -7.97
C ASN A 153 5.51 19.20 -8.85
N SER A 154 6.05 18.15 -9.48
CA SER A 154 5.32 17.30 -10.42
C SER A 154 4.62 16.14 -9.71
N GLN A 155 3.29 16.12 -9.77
CA GLN A 155 2.46 15.04 -9.22
C GLN A 155 2.69 13.69 -9.91
N LEU A 156 3.06 13.70 -11.20
CA LEU A 156 3.40 12.47 -11.92
C LEU A 156 4.71 11.89 -11.41
N VAL A 157 5.72 12.74 -11.21
CA VAL A 157 7.03 12.32 -10.68
C VAL A 157 6.89 11.78 -9.25
N ILE A 158 6.08 12.44 -8.41
CA ILE A 158 5.77 11.96 -7.07
C ILE A 158 5.17 10.55 -7.11
N SER A 159 4.20 10.29 -7.99
CA SER A 159 3.60 8.95 -8.09
C SER A 159 4.58 7.89 -8.56
N ILE A 160 5.43 8.22 -9.54
CA ILE A 160 6.45 7.28 -10.00
C ILE A 160 7.41 6.94 -8.85
N ILE A 161 7.89 7.94 -8.12
CA ILE A 161 8.75 7.73 -6.96
C ILE A 161 8.02 6.92 -5.88
N ASN A 162 6.80 7.31 -5.53
CA ASN A 162 6.02 6.62 -4.49
C ASN A 162 5.72 5.16 -4.89
N SER A 163 5.53 4.88 -6.17
CA SER A 163 5.38 3.52 -6.70
C SER A 163 6.63 2.69 -6.51
N LEU A 164 7.81 3.27 -6.78
CA LEU A 164 9.10 2.61 -6.56
C LEU A 164 9.37 2.38 -5.07
N LEU A 165 9.07 3.36 -4.21
CA LEU A 165 9.19 3.25 -2.76
C LEU A 165 8.26 2.15 -2.22
N PHE A 166 7.03 2.11 -2.72
CA PHE A 166 6.03 1.09 -2.38
C PHE A 166 6.48 -0.31 -2.82
N LEU A 167 6.99 -0.46 -4.04
CA LEU A 167 7.58 -1.71 -4.49
C LEU A 167 8.77 -2.13 -3.60
N LEU A 168 9.64 -1.19 -3.24
CA LEU A 168 10.88 -1.48 -2.52
C LEU A 168 10.63 -2.08 -1.13
N ILE A 169 9.55 -1.73 -0.43
CA ILE A 169 9.25 -2.34 0.90
C ILE A 169 8.88 -3.83 0.84
N HIS A 170 8.60 -4.37 -0.36
CA HIS A 170 8.27 -5.78 -0.54
C HIS A 170 9.51 -6.68 -0.72
N TYR A 171 10.69 -6.09 -0.91
CA TYR A 171 11.95 -6.81 -1.09
C TYR A 171 12.62 -7.28 0.21
N PRO A 172 12.73 -6.46 1.29
CA PRO A 172 13.52 -6.80 2.47
C PRO A 172 13.22 -8.15 3.09
N VAL A 173 11.94 -8.50 3.26
CA VAL A 173 11.54 -9.80 3.83
C VAL A 173 12.15 -10.95 3.03
N ARG A 174 12.07 -10.89 1.69
CA ARG A 174 12.60 -11.92 0.79
C ARG A 174 14.13 -11.90 0.73
N TRP A 175 14.76 -10.73 0.77
CA TRP A 175 16.23 -10.63 0.84
C TRP A 175 16.79 -11.27 2.10
N VAL A 176 16.19 -11.00 3.26
CA VAL A 176 16.64 -11.57 4.53
C VAL A 176 16.42 -13.08 4.55
N VAL A 177 15.23 -13.56 4.18
CA VAL A 177 14.91 -15.00 4.20
C VAL A 177 15.75 -15.80 3.20
N SER A 178 16.03 -15.24 2.02
CA SER A 178 16.86 -15.91 1.01
C SER A 178 18.36 -15.75 1.23
N GLY A 179 18.79 -14.81 2.09
CA GLY A 179 20.19 -14.42 2.23
C GLY A 179 20.80 -13.72 1.01
N MET A 180 19.99 -13.30 0.04
CA MET A 180 20.46 -12.72 -1.23
C MET A 180 19.81 -11.36 -1.51
N ILE A 181 20.61 -10.34 -1.81
CA ILE A 181 20.12 -9.02 -2.24
C ILE A 181 20.07 -9.01 -3.78
N THR A 182 18.93 -9.39 -4.35
CA THR A 182 18.71 -9.41 -5.80
C THR A 182 17.28 -9.04 -6.17
N ILE A 183 17.07 -8.43 -7.34
CA ILE A 183 15.74 -8.09 -7.85
C ILE A 183 14.90 -9.33 -8.19
N HIS A 184 15.56 -10.48 -8.42
CA HIS A 184 14.93 -11.73 -8.82
C HIS A 184 14.24 -12.48 -7.66
N VAL A 185 14.36 -11.99 -6.41
CA VAL A 185 13.63 -12.59 -5.28
C VAL A 185 12.12 -12.38 -5.36
N LEU A 186 11.66 -11.43 -6.18
CA LEU A 186 10.26 -11.24 -6.55
C LEU A 186 10.07 -11.64 -8.02
N SER A 187 8.96 -12.29 -8.33
CA SER A 187 8.64 -12.61 -9.73
C SER A 187 8.31 -11.34 -10.52
N PHE A 188 8.61 -11.35 -11.82
CA PHE A 188 8.30 -10.21 -12.69
C PHE A 188 6.81 -9.86 -12.68
N THR A 189 5.92 -10.87 -12.74
CA THR A 189 4.47 -10.66 -12.65
C THR A 189 4.06 -9.96 -11.35
N TYR A 190 4.67 -10.34 -10.21
CA TYR A 190 4.37 -9.72 -8.92
C TYR A 190 4.83 -8.25 -8.86
N ILE A 191 6.02 -7.95 -9.39
CA ILE A 191 6.52 -6.57 -9.49
C ILE A 191 5.55 -5.70 -10.30
N ILE A 192 5.12 -6.17 -11.48
CA ILE A 192 4.16 -5.45 -12.32
C ILE A 192 2.83 -5.27 -11.58
N CYS A 193 2.32 -6.31 -10.94
CA CYS A 193 1.11 -6.26 -10.14
C CYS A 193 1.16 -5.17 -9.05
N LEU A 194 2.26 -5.08 -8.29
CA LEU A 194 2.44 -4.07 -7.24
C LEU A 194 2.48 -2.65 -7.81
N ILE A 195 3.19 -2.44 -8.92
CA ILE A 195 3.26 -1.13 -9.59
C ILE A 195 1.86 -0.71 -10.09
N VAL A 196 1.13 -1.62 -10.73
CA VAL A 196 -0.21 -1.33 -11.25
C VAL A 196 -1.19 -1.08 -10.09
N LEU A 197 -1.16 -1.89 -9.03
CA LEU A 197 -1.95 -1.67 -7.81
C LEU A 197 -1.71 -0.26 -7.27
N HIS A 198 -0.46 0.16 -7.15
CA HIS A 198 -0.10 1.50 -6.69
C HIS A 198 -0.79 2.59 -7.52
N PHE A 199 -0.70 2.53 -8.84
CA PHE A 199 -1.29 3.56 -9.70
C PHE A 199 -2.82 3.57 -9.68
N PHE A 200 -3.45 2.41 -9.48
CA PHE A 200 -4.91 2.33 -9.27
C PHE A 200 -5.32 3.01 -7.96
N CYS A 201 -4.63 2.70 -6.85
CA CYS A 201 -4.85 3.35 -5.57
C CYS A 201 -4.58 4.86 -5.62
N ASP A 202 -3.50 5.28 -6.28
CA ASP A 202 -3.15 6.69 -6.49
C ASP A 202 -4.24 7.42 -7.28
N ALA A 203 -4.72 6.82 -8.38
CA ALA A 203 -5.79 7.38 -9.19
C ALA A 203 -7.10 7.58 -8.40
N VAL A 204 -7.51 6.58 -7.62
CA VAL A 204 -8.71 6.67 -6.76
C VAL A 204 -8.55 7.79 -5.74
N TYR A 205 -7.39 7.88 -5.08
CA TYR A 205 -7.15 8.89 -4.06
C TYR A 205 -7.13 10.30 -4.66
N LYS A 206 -6.34 10.54 -5.72
CA LYS A 206 -6.27 11.84 -6.42
C LYS A 206 -7.60 12.31 -6.97
N ARG A 207 -8.45 11.40 -7.44
CA ARG A 207 -9.75 11.73 -8.05
C ARG A 207 -10.82 12.09 -7.01
N THR A 208 -10.63 11.68 -5.76
CA THR A 208 -11.65 11.81 -4.70
C THR A 208 -11.20 12.61 -3.49
N ASN A 209 -9.89 12.81 -3.31
CA ASN A 209 -9.27 13.34 -2.10
C ASN A 209 -9.73 12.59 -0.84
N CYS A 210 -10.09 11.32 -0.95
CA CYS A 210 -10.63 10.52 0.15
C CYS A 210 -9.98 9.14 0.09
N LEU A 211 -9.28 8.74 1.15
CA LEU A 211 -8.39 7.59 1.15
C LEU A 211 -9.15 6.25 1.14
N TRP A 212 -10.38 6.24 1.66
CA TRP A 212 -11.15 5.01 1.89
C TRP A 212 -11.37 4.16 0.64
N GLY A 213 -11.50 4.77 -0.54
CA GLY A 213 -11.61 4.05 -1.81
C GLY A 213 -10.34 3.27 -2.14
N SER A 214 -9.17 3.86 -1.92
CA SER A 214 -7.88 3.18 -2.14
C SER A 214 -7.66 2.06 -1.13
N VAL A 215 -8.06 2.25 0.13
CA VAL A 215 -8.11 1.18 1.16
C VAL A 215 -8.98 0.01 0.71
N VAL A 216 -10.22 0.29 0.28
CA VAL A 216 -11.13 -0.76 -0.19
C VAL A 216 -10.57 -1.48 -1.43
N LEU A 217 -10.02 -0.73 -2.38
CA LEU A 217 -9.39 -1.29 -3.58
C LEU A 217 -8.29 -2.28 -3.21
N HIS A 218 -7.38 -1.86 -2.34
CA HIS A 218 -6.24 -2.65 -1.92
C HIS A 218 -6.68 -3.93 -1.19
N ILE A 219 -7.60 -3.80 -0.23
CA ILE A 219 -8.13 -4.96 0.52
C ILE A 219 -8.79 -5.96 -0.42
N ILE A 220 -9.62 -5.48 -1.37
CA ILE A 220 -10.22 -6.33 -2.40
C ILE A 220 -9.15 -7.05 -3.20
N TYR A 221 -8.14 -6.31 -3.67
CA TYR A 221 -7.06 -6.88 -4.48
C TYR A 221 -6.28 -7.98 -3.74
N ASN A 222 -5.91 -7.75 -2.48
CA ASN A 222 -5.15 -8.73 -1.70
C ASN A 222 -6.00 -9.92 -1.29
N ALA A 223 -7.19 -9.68 -0.73
CA ALA A 223 -8.01 -10.75 -0.17
C ALA A 223 -8.60 -11.64 -1.26
N VAL A 224 -9.21 -11.04 -2.30
CA VAL A 224 -9.77 -11.79 -3.43
C VAL A 224 -8.66 -12.35 -4.30
N GLY A 225 -7.56 -11.61 -4.49
CA GLY A 225 -6.39 -12.11 -5.22
C GLY A 225 -5.81 -13.37 -4.60
N ALA A 226 -5.76 -13.44 -3.26
CA ALA A 226 -5.31 -14.63 -2.56
C ALA A 226 -6.29 -15.83 -2.64
N MET A 227 -7.52 -15.63 -3.12
CA MET A 227 -8.46 -16.72 -3.43
C MET A 227 -8.19 -17.33 -4.81
N ILE A 228 -7.43 -16.64 -5.66
CA ILE A 228 -7.06 -17.10 -6.99
C ILE A 228 -5.92 -18.09 -6.86
N ILE A 229 -6.20 -19.35 -7.17
CA ILE A 229 -5.19 -20.40 -7.28
C ILE A 229 -4.71 -20.44 -8.73
N ILE A 230 -3.41 -20.34 -8.90
CA ILE A 230 -2.73 -20.34 -10.20
C ILE A 230 -1.92 -21.64 -10.30
N GLN A 231 -2.19 -22.45 -11.32
CA GLN A 231 -1.50 -23.72 -11.62
C GLN A 231 -0.83 -23.60 -12.99
#